data_AF-A0A661ZD95-F1
#
_entry.id   AF-A0A661ZD95-F1
#
_cell.length_a   1.000
_cell.length_b   1.000
_cell.length_c   1.000
_cell.angle_alpha   90.00
_cell.angle_beta   90.00
_cell.angle_gamma   90.00
#
_symmetry.space_group_name_H-M   'P 1'
#
loop_
_entity.id
_entity.type
_entity.pdbx_description
1 polymer ?
#
loop_
_entity_poly.entity_id
_entity_poly.type
_entity_poly.pdbx_seq_one_letter_code
_entity_poly.pdbx_strand_id
1 'polypeptide(L)' 'MKKAALLLLLIALTFSLVAQEEEQTGRKGKFFFIPEIWLSFGTSTYIDLAPMVGYHVLDRLVLALGPHY' A
#
# COMPACT_ATOMS: atom_id res chain seq x y z
N MET A 1 -8.74 4.46 27.62
CA MET A 1 -9.25 3.60 26.53
C MET A 1 -10.18 4.34 25.57
N LYS A 2 -11.24 5.03 26.04
CA LYS A 2 -12.19 5.77 25.16
C LYS A 2 -11.53 6.83 24.26
N LYS A 3 -10.55 7.58 24.78
CA LYS A 3 -9.80 8.61 24.03
C LYS A 3 -8.91 8.02 22.92
N ALA A 4 -8.32 6.85 23.15
CA ALA A 4 -7.48 6.18 22.15
C ALA A 4 -8.31 5.60 21.00
N ALA A 5 -9.47 5.01 21.31
CA ALA A 5 -10.41 4.53 20.30
C ALA A 5 -10.94 5.67 19.42
N LEU A 6 -11.24 6.83 20.01
CA LEU A 6 -11.64 8.02 19.26
C LEU A 6 -10.53 8.51 18.32
N LEU A 7 -9.28 8.46 18.78
CA LEU A 7 -8.12 8.89 18.01
C LEU A 7 -7.84 7.94 16.83
N LEU A 8 -7.98 6.62 17.05
CA LEU A 8 -7.91 5.62 15.98
C LEU A 8 -9.06 5.79 14.96
N LEU A 9 -10.27 6.09 15.42
CA LEU A 9 -11.41 6.36 14.54
C LEU A 9 -11.19 7.61 13.68
N LEU A 10 -10.66 8.69 14.26
CA LEU A 10 -10.32 9.92 13.53
C LEU A 10 -9.26 9.67 12.46
N ILE A 11 -8.23 8.88 12.79
CA ILE A 11 -7.19 8.46 11.83
C ILE A 11 -7.80 7.60 10.71
N ALA A 12 -8.70 6.68 11.02
CA ALA A 12 -9.36 5.84 10.02
C ALA A 12 -10.19 6.69 9.02
N LEU A 13 -10.90 7.71 9.50
CA LEU A 13 -11.73 8.60 8.67
C LEU A 13 -10.90 9.47 7.71
N THR A 14 -9.66 9.85 8.06
CA THR A 14 -8.80 10.59 7.15
C THR A 14 -8.34 9.75 5.95
N PHE A 15 -8.20 8.43 6.10
CA PHE A 15 -7.86 7.54 4.99
C PHE A 15 -9.00 7.40 3.97
N SER A 16 -10.26 7.47 4.41
CA SER A 16 -11.42 7.35 3.50
C SER A 16 -11.57 8.54 2.54
N LEU A 17 -11.18 9.75 2.93
CA LEU A 17 -11.23 10.92 2.04
C LEU A 17 -10.18 10.83 0.93
N VAL A 18 -8.96 10.44 1.27
CA VAL A 18 -7.85 10.25 0.31
C VAL A 18 -8.20 9.17 -0.73
N ALA A 19 -8.89 8.10 -0.29
CA ALA A 19 -9.32 7.03 -1.19
C ALA A 19 -10.36 7.48 -2.24
N GLN A 20 -11.23 8.46 -1.93
CA GLN A 20 -12.28 8.92 -2.84
C GLN A 20 -11.76 9.85 -3.95
N GLU A 21 -10.78 10.71 -3.68
CA GLU A 21 -10.17 11.58 -4.71
C GLU A 21 -9.45 10.79 -5.81
N GLU A 22 -8.94 9.60 -5.47
CA GLU A 22 -8.26 8.72 -6.43
C GLU A 22 -9.19 8.19 -7.52
N GLU A 23 -10.46 7.92 -7.21
CA GLU A 23 -11.43 7.37 -8.17
C GLU A 23 -11.80 8.42 -9.23
N GLN A 24 -11.87 9.70 -8.86
CA GLN A 24 -12.24 10.77 -9.78
C GLN A 24 -11.09 11.25 -10.67
N THR A 25 -9.85 11.20 -10.18
CA THR A 25 -8.68 11.82 -10.84
C THR A 25 -7.81 10.84 -11.64
N GLY A 26 -8.13 9.54 -11.60
CA GLY A 26 -7.31 8.50 -12.21
C GLY A 26 -6.02 8.21 -11.41
N ARG A 27 -5.31 7.14 -11.78
CA ARG A 27 -4.10 6.70 -11.05
C ARG A 27 -2.81 7.02 -11.80
N LYS A 28 -2.88 7.23 -13.11
CA LYS A 28 -1.71 7.53 -13.95
C LYS A 28 -0.85 8.67 -13.39
N GLY A 29 0.46 8.45 -13.35
CA GLY A 29 1.45 9.44 -12.92
C GLY A 29 1.69 9.53 -11.41
N LYS A 30 0.99 8.72 -10.61
CA LYS A 30 1.13 8.73 -9.15
C LYS A 30 2.14 7.68 -8.67
N PHE A 31 2.92 8.06 -7.66
CA PHE A 31 3.76 7.16 -6.89
C PHE A 31 3.00 6.64 -5.66
N PHE A 32 3.27 5.40 -5.28
CA PHE A 32 2.69 4.80 -4.08
C PHE A 32 3.64 3.79 -3.45
N PHE A 33 3.41 3.49 -2.18
CA PHE A 33 4.19 2.52 -1.42
C PHE A 33 3.49 1.16 -1.39
N ILE A 34 4.25 0.08 -1.56
CA ILE A 34 3.79 -1.30 -1.56
C ILE A 34 4.49 -2.03 -0.41
N PRO A 35 3.83 -2.22 0.75
CA PRO A 35 4.37 -3.01 1.86
C PRO A 35 4.10 -4.50 1.64
N GLU A 36 4.84 -5.13 0.73
CA GLU A 36 4.64 -6.56 0.44
C GLU A 36 5.25 -7.43 1.55
N ILE A 37 4.46 -8.38 2.05
CA ILE A 37 4.86 -9.40 3.01
C ILE A 37 4.30 -10.72 2.51
N TRP A 38 5.17 -11.69 2.25
CA TRP A 38 4.78 -12.99 1.72
C TRP A 38 5.39 -14.14 2.54
N LEU A 39 4.72 -15.29 2.53
CA LEU A 39 5.23 -16.53 3.11
C LEU A 39 5.51 -17.52 1.98
N SER A 40 6.79 -17.78 1.74
CA SER A 40 7.24 -18.68 0.68
C SER A 40 7.33 -20.12 1.20
N PHE A 41 6.84 -21.07 0.40
CA PHE A 41 6.91 -22.50 0.67
C PHE A 41 7.59 -23.21 -0.49
N GLY A 42 8.53 -24.11 -0.18
CA GLY A 42 9.30 -24.85 -1.18
C GLY A 42 10.44 -25.62 -0.52
N THR A 43 11.63 -25.59 -1.13
CA THR A 43 12.84 -26.19 -0.54
C THR A 43 13.20 -25.58 0.81
N SER A 44 12.90 -24.29 1.01
CA SER A 44 13.01 -23.59 2.30
C SER A 44 11.74 -22.78 2.54
N THR A 45 11.26 -22.78 3.78
CA THR A 45 10.16 -21.91 4.22
C THR A 45 10.73 -20.65 4.83
N TYR A 46 10.34 -19.49 4.31
CA TYR A 46 10.80 -18.20 4.81
C TYR A 46 9.74 -17.13 4.58
N ILE A 47 9.83 -16.07 5.38
CA ILE A 47 9.04 -14.85 5.19
C ILE A 47 9.84 -13.95 4.27
N ASP A 48 9.24 -13.50 3.17
CA ASP A 48 9.81 -12.51 2.26
C ASP A 48 9.21 -11.13 2.60
N LEU A 49 10.09 -10.17 2.87
CA LEU A 49 9.70 -8.77 3.09
C LEU A 49 10.17 -7.93 1.91
N ALA A 50 9.22 -7.36 1.16
CA ALA A 50 9.53 -6.61 -0.05
C ALA A 50 8.84 -5.22 -0.04
N PRO A 51 9.41 -4.23 0.67
CA PRO A 51 8.92 -2.85 0.58
C PRO A 51 9.30 -2.25 -0.79
N MET A 52 8.31 -1.93 -1.62
CA MET A 52 8.52 -1.38 -2.95
C MET A 52 7.90 0.00 -3.13
N VAL A 53 8.44 0.75 -4.09
CA VAL A 53 7.81 1.97 -4.61
C VAL A 53 7.24 1.67 -5.99
N GLY A 54 5.95 1.91 -6.15
CA GLY A 54 5.21 1.76 -7.41
C GLY A 54 4.97 3.11 -8.10
N TYR A 55 4.90 3.07 -9.43
CA TYR A 55 4.51 4.18 -10.29
C TYR A 55 3.48 3.73 -11.32
N HIS A 56 2.35 4.42 -11.39
CA HIS A 56 1.31 4.15 -12.39
C HIS A 56 1.68 4.72 -13.76
N VAL A 57 2.14 3.87 -14.67
CA VAL A 57 2.38 4.23 -16.09
C VAL A 57 1.05 4.47 -16.82
N LEU A 58 0.03 3.67 -16.49
CA LEU A 58 -1.36 3.81 -16.91
C LEU A 58 -2.26 3.58 -15.69
N ASP A 59 -3.57 3.82 -15.83
CA ASP A 59 -4.51 3.59 -14.71
C ASP A 59 -4.55 2.14 -14.21
N ARG A 60 -4.10 1.19 -15.04
CA ARG A 60 -4.05 -0.25 -14.74
C ARG A 60 -2.66 -0.88 -14.87
N LEU A 61 -1.65 -0.11 -15.28
CA LEU A 61 -0.28 -0.60 -15.44
C LEU A 61 0.64 0.12 -14.46
N VAL A 62 1.34 -0.66 -13.65
CA VAL A 62 2.27 -0.18 -12.63
C VAL A 62 3.66 -0.75 -12.91
N LEU A 63 4.68 0.09 -12.76
CA LEU A 63 6.07 -0.36 -12.59
C LEU A 63 6.45 -0.17 -11.13
N ALA A 64 7.09 -1.18 -10.52
CA ALA A 64 7.52 -1.12 -9.15
C ALA A 64 8.98 -1.57 -9.02
N LEU A 65 9.69 -1.00 -8.05
CA LEU A 65 11.02 -1.43 -7.66
C LEU A 65 11.19 -1.43 -6.14
N GLY A 66 11.92 -2.41 -5.63
CA GLY A 66 12.25 -2.52 -4.21
C GLY A 66 13.16 -3.72 -3.93
N PRO A 67 13.81 -3.74 -2.76
CA PRO A 67 14.55 -4.90 -2.27
C PRO A 67 13.61 -6.02 -1.79
N HIS A 68 14.11 -7.25 -1.81
CA HIS A 68 13.49 -8.43 -1.18
C HIS A 68 14.42 -8.96 -0.09
N TYR A 69 13.87 -9.42 1.04
CA TYR A 69 14.60 -9.87 2.22
C TYR A 69 14.07 -11.18 2.78
#